data_AF-F7KM27-F1
#
_entry.id   AF-F7KM27-F1
#
_cell.length_a   1.000
_cell.length_b   1.000
_cell.length_c   1.000
_cell.angle_alpha   90.00
_cell.angle_beta   90.00
_cell.angle_gamma   90.00
#
_symmetry.space_group_name_H-M   'P 1'
#
loop_
_entity.id
_entity.type
_entity.pdbx_description
1 polymer ?
#
loop_
_entity_poly.entity_id
_entity_poly.type
_entity_poly.pdbx_seq_one_letter_code
_entity_poly.pdbx_strand_id
1 'polypeptide(L)' 'MNIKDMLPFLIPLVIVELILVIITLRHIFTHQHYKRGTRAFWVVMTIVGMQFWGPILYFLLGKEDA' A
#
# COMPACT_ATOMS: atom_id res chain seq x y z
N MET A 1 -7.45 -17.64 -22.99
CA MET A 1 -6.32 -16.71 -22.79
C MET A 1 -5.26 -17.40 -21.97
N ASN A 2 -4.01 -17.36 -22.42
CA ASN A 2 -2.89 -17.95 -21.68
C ASN A 2 -2.34 -16.86 -20.72
N ILE A 3 -1.88 -17.25 -19.52
CA ILE A 3 -1.31 -16.28 -18.55
C ILE A 3 -0.14 -15.51 -19.17
N LYS A 4 0.58 -16.13 -20.11
CA LYS A 4 1.69 -15.53 -20.86
C LYS A 4 1.28 -14.30 -21.67
N ASP A 5 0.05 -14.25 -22.15
CA ASP A 5 -0.48 -13.12 -22.93
C ASP A 5 -0.78 -11.90 -22.02
N MET A 6 -1.00 -12.14 -20.72
CA MET A 6 -1.27 -11.12 -19.71
C MET A 6 0.00 -10.59 -19.04
N LEU A 7 1.13 -11.31 -19.14
CA LEU A 7 2.42 -10.90 -18.57
C LEU A 7 2.83 -9.44 -18.88
N PRO A 8 2.75 -8.94 -20.14
CA PRO A 8 3.16 -7.56 -20.43
C PRO A 8 2.30 -6.51 -19.70
N PHE A 9 1.08 -6.85 -19.28
CA PHE A 9 0.23 -6.00 -18.44
C PHE A 9 0.44 -6.24 -16.95
N LEU A 10 0.65 -7.49 -16.52
CA LEU A 10 0.85 -7.84 -15.12
C LEU A 10 2.19 -7.32 -14.57
N ILE A 11 3.25 -7.30 -15.38
CA ILE A 11 4.56 -6.77 -14.96
C ILE A 11 4.46 -5.30 -14.49
N PRO A 12 3.94 -4.36 -15.30
CA PRO A 12 3.81 -2.97 -14.84
C PRO A 12 2.85 -2.84 -13.65
N LEU A 13 1.79 -3.65 -13.58
CA LEU A 13 0.86 -3.65 -12.44
C LEU A 13 1.57 -4.00 -11.13
N VAL A 14 2.36 -5.08 -11.12
CA VAL A 14 3.14 -5.52 -9.96
C VAL A 14 4.18 -4.48 -9.57
N ILE A 15 4.83 -3.82 -10.55
CA ILE A 15 5.79 -2.75 -10.26
C ILE A 15 5.10 -1.59 -9.52
N VAL A 16 3.93 -1.15 -9.98
CA VAL A 16 3.16 -0.09 -9.32
C VAL A 16 2.75 -0.51 -7.92
N GLU A 17 2.30 -1.76 -7.74
CA GLU A 17 1.93 -2.31 -6.44
C GLU A 17 3.10 -2.30 -5.45
N LEU A 18 4.28 -2.75 -5.88
CA LEU A 18 5.50 -2.74 -5.07
C LEU A 18 5.92 -1.32 -4.68
N ILE A 19 5.91 -0.37 -5.64
CA ILE A 19 6.22 1.03 -5.36
C ILE A 19 5.25 1.59 -4.33
N LEU A 20 3.95 1.32 -4.48
CA LEU A 20 2.92 1.82 -3.58
C LEU A 20 3.10 1.29 -2.16
N VAL A 21 3.40 -0.01 -2.00
CA VAL A 21 3.70 -0.61 -0.68
C VAL A 21 4.93 0.05 -0.05
N ILE A 22 6.01 0.23 -0.80
CA ILE A 22 7.24 0.85 -0.30
C ILE A 22 6.99 2.28 0.17
N ILE A 23 6.29 3.10 -0.63
CA ILE A 23 5.96 4.48 -0.27
C ILE A 23 5.07 4.51 0.97
N THR A 24 4.07 3.64 1.05
CA THR A 24 3.14 3.54 2.19
C THR A 24 3.90 3.21 3.47
N LEU A 25 4.74 2.17 3.45
CA LEU A 25 5.53 1.77 4.61
C LEU A 25 6.49 2.88 5.03
N ARG A 26 7.19 3.52 4.07
CA ARG A 26 8.04 4.67 4.34
C ARG A 26 7.24 5.79 5.02
N HIS A 27 6.06 6.11 4.51
CA HIS A 27 5.21 7.15 5.07
C HIS A 27 4.71 6.80 6.47
N ILE A 28 4.30 5.55 6.70
CA ILE A 28 3.92 5.05 8.01
C ILE A 28 5.06 5.23 9.00
N PHE A 29 6.28 4.79 8.69
CA PHE A 29 7.38 4.88 9.65
C PHE A 29 7.88 6.32 9.89
N THR A 30 7.77 7.19 8.89
CA THR A 30 8.16 8.61 9.02
C THR A 30 7.12 9.44 9.78
N HIS A 31 5.83 9.09 9.70
CA HIS A 31 4.77 9.79 10.44
C HIS A 31 4.64 9.28 11.87
N GLN A 32 4.51 10.22 12.82
CA GLN A 32 4.34 9.94 14.24
C GLN A 32 2.87 9.96 14.67
N HIS A 33 2.03 10.73 13.97
CA HIS A 33 0.60 10.88 14.26
C HIS A 33 -0.24 10.27 13.12
N TYR A 34 -1.35 9.62 13.49
CA TYR A 34 -2.27 8.95 12.58
C TYR A 34 -3.70 9.32 12.93
N LYS A 35 -4.51 9.61 11.90
CA LYS A 35 -5.90 10.07 12.04
C LYS A 35 -6.78 9.04 12.75
N ARG A 36 -6.50 7.76 12.52
CA ARG A 36 -7.20 6.60 13.09
C ARG A 36 -6.23 5.45 13.31
N GLY A 37 -6.36 4.73 14.41
CA GLY A 37 -5.55 3.53 14.69
C GLY A 37 -4.10 3.83 15.09
N THR A 38 -3.30 2.77 15.27
CA THR A 38 -1.89 2.85 15.67
C THR A 38 -0.96 2.59 14.48
N ARG A 39 0.32 2.95 14.60
CA ARG A 39 1.36 2.61 13.61
C ARG A 39 1.33 1.12 13.24
N ALA A 40 1.29 0.25 14.26
CA ALA A 40 1.30 -1.20 14.06
C ALA A 40 0.07 -1.69 13.29
N PHE A 41 -1.11 -1.13 13.58
CA PHE A 41 -2.34 -1.44 12.84
C PHE A 41 -2.21 -1.15 11.34
N TRP A 42 -1.64 0.01 10.98
CA TRP A 42 -1.44 0.37 9.58
C TRP A 42 -0.39 -0.46 8.87
N VAL A 43 0.69 -0.86 9.57
CA VAL A 43 1.68 -1.80 9.01
C VAL A 43 1.02 -3.14 8.70
N VAL A 44 0.23 -3.69 9.64
CA VAL A 44 -0.49 -4.95 9.44
C VAL A 44 -1.49 -4.84 8.30
N MET A 45 -2.31 -3.79 8.25
CA MET A 45 -3.25 -3.55 7.15
C MET A 45 -2.54 -3.44 5.79
N THR A 46 -1.40 -2.75 5.73
CA THR A 46 -0.63 -2.59 4.50
C THR A 46 -0.07 -3.93 3.99
N ILE A 47 0.44 -4.76 4.90
CA ILE A 47 1.03 -6.07 4.57
C ILE A 47 -0.05 -7.10 4.24
N VAL A 48 -1.13 -7.16 5.02
CA VAL A 48 -2.22 -8.13 4.82
C VAL A 48 -3.10 -7.76 3.63
N GLY A 49 -3.30 -6.46 3.39
CA GLY A 49 -4.10 -5.94 2.28
C GLY A 49 -3.34 -5.74 0.97
N MET A 50 -2.19 -6.41 0.80
CA MET A 50 -1.14 -6.24 -0.25
C MET A 50 -1.63 -5.82 -1.65
N GLN A 51 -2.79 -6.31 -2.10
CA GLN A 51 -3.35 -6.07 -3.43
C GLN A 51 -4.02 -4.69 -3.59
N PHE A 52 -3.29 -3.62 -3.32
CA PHE A 52 -3.72 -2.21 -3.31
C PHE A 52 -4.58 -1.75 -2.13
N TRP A 53 -5.44 -2.61 -1.57
CA TRP A 53 -6.37 -2.21 -0.50
C TRP A 53 -5.67 -1.65 0.73
N GLY A 54 -4.62 -2.31 1.23
CA GLY A 54 -3.88 -1.86 2.42
C GLY A 54 -3.27 -0.46 2.24
N PRO A 55 -2.41 -0.28 1.22
CA PRO A 55 -1.86 1.03 0.87
C PRO A 55 -2.90 2.13 0.62
N ILE A 56 -3.94 1.85 -0.16
CA ILE A 56 -4.99 2.83 -0.49
C ILE A 56 -5.75 3.23 0.77
N LEU A 57 -6.14 2.28 1.62
CA LEU A 57 -6.83 2.57 2.88
C LEU A 57 -5.97 3.42 3.81
N TYR A 58 -4.66 3.17 3.86
CA TYR A 58 -3.75 4.02 4.62
C TYR A 58 -3.78 5.48 4.13
N PHE A 59 -3.62 5.70 2.82
CA PHE A 59 -3.62 7.06 2.27
C PHE A 59 -4.95 7.79 2.43
N LEU A 60 -6.08 7.07 2.38
CA LEU A 60 -7.42 7.65 2.49
C LEU A 60 -7.84 7.90 3.95
N LEU A 61 -7.51 7.00 4.88
CA LEU A 61 -8.09 6.98 6.22
C LEU A 61 -7.06 7.09 7.34
N GLY A 62 -5.82 6.66 7.10
CA GLY A 62 -4.75 6.63 8.08
C GLY A 62 -3.85 7.86 8.06
N LYS A 63 -3.60 8.40 6.87
CA LYS A 63 -2.81 9.62 6.67
C LYS A 63 -3.55 10.81 7.28
N GLU A 64 -2.90 11.50 8.22
CA GLU A 64 -3.29 12.85 8.59
C GLU A 64 -2.88 13.83 7.49
N ASP A 65 -3.80 14.70 7.11
CA ASP A 65 -3.47 15.83 6.24
C ASP A 65 -2.74 16.84 7.14
N ALA A 66 -1.49 17.14 6.78
CA ALA A 66 -0.70 18.17 7.43
C ALA A 66 -1.38 19.53 7.34
#